data_AF-A0A2W5FDA0-F1
#
_entry.id   AF-A0A2W5FDA0-F1
#
_cell.length_a   1.000
_cell.length_b   1.000
_cell.length_c   1.000
_cell.angle_alpha   90.00
_cell.angle_beta   90.00
_cell.angle_gamma   90.00
#
_symmetry.space_group_name_H-M   'P 1'
#
loop_
_entity.id
_entity.type
_entity.pdbx_description
1 polymer ?
#
loop_
_entity_poly.entity_id
_entity_poly.type
_entity_poly.pdbx_seq_one_letter_code
_entity_poly.pdbx_strand_id
1 'polypeptide(L)'
;MVGRFFGCWEIGFSDKIELLWQMKKWLFSFGVLFLTYNHVHAQSIEQKLKSATEKLLSDAQMKNASLGFYVADGETGEKLYDYNGDVGLSPASTQKIFTSIASYDLLGQDFKFSTVIGYNGTIEGGVLKGDLIIKGFGDPTLGSWRYKGFKPEDVHNKIRQSLKSNGIRAIDGNVIVDDGAYALQPMPGGWPWNDMGNYYGAPCWGFNWLENQYDITFRPGKKIGEETSIAKISEDLPGVTIINQTTTAESGSGDQSSILLPPYGTTGIITGTLPLGKNTTASGSIPNPPLLFVNQLKHWLESDTIYTTGYFTCTNQLVIQKKNVPVIKKSLDTLFSPSMDDMMYYFLQRSINLYGESFVKAIGWKKAERGETAYGVGIVRNFWEGKGVAKNALKMIDGSGLSPQNYDAASSEVKALLYAKKQAWFDGFYKALPIYNNTKMKSGTISMCKAFTGYQKASNGKQYVFSIIINNYNGAHDAIVNKMYQVLNVLK
;
A
#
# COMPACT_ATOMS: atom_id res chain seq x y z
N MET A 1 17.50 -105.85 -39.55
CA MET A 1 16.89 -105.35 -38.31
C MET A 1 16.40 -103.94 -38.59
N VAL A 2 15.07 -103.75 -38.68
CA VAL A 2 14.30 -102.48 -38.63
C VAL A 2 14.61 -101.46 -39.76
N GLY A 3 13.70 -100.89 -40.55
CA GLY A 3 12.24 -100.75 -40.51
C GLY A 3 11.88 -99.29 -40.84
N ARG A 4 11.13 -99.05 -41.94
CA ARG A 4 10.01 -98.07 -42.13
C ARG A 4 10.24 -96.56 -41.77
N PHE A 5 9.85 -95.51 -42.50
CA PHE A 5 8.59 -95.17 -43.21
C PHE A 5 8.77 -93.91 -44.13
N PHE A 6 7.96 -93.82 -45.19
CA PHE A 6 7.68 -92.63 -46.03
C PHE A 6 6.72 -91.65 -45.33
N GLY A 7 6.75 -90.36 -45.70
CA GLY A 7 5.68 -89.41 -45.38
C GLY A 7 5.90 -88.01 -45.98
N CYS A 8 5.42 -87.80 -47.20
CA CYS A 8 5.27 -86.48 -47.84
C CYS A 8 4.03 -85.78 -47.24
N TRP A 9 4.16 -84.55 -46.74
CA TRP A 9 3.03 -83.75 -46.25
C TRP A 9 2.59 -82.75 -47.32
N GLU A 10 1.41 -82.97 -47.89
CA GLU A 10 0.64 -81.94 -48.60
C GLU A 10 0.01 -80.99 -47.57
N ILE A 11 0.34 -79.71 -47.65
CA ILE A 11 -0.31 -78.66 -46.86
C ILE A 11 -1.63 -78.30 -47.57
N GLY A 12 -2.74 -78.64 -46.92
CA GLY A 12 -4.09 -78.41 -47.44
C GLY A 12 -4.43 -76.93 -47.57
N PHE A 13 -5.26 -76.60 -48.57
CA PHE A 13 -5.75 -75.26 -48.89
C PHE A 13 -6.44 -74.53 -47.71
N SER A 14 -6.88 -75.28 -46.70
CA SER A 14 -7.50 -74.78 -45.46
C SER A 14 -6.53 -73.99 -44.57
N ASP A 15 -5.28 -74.46 -44.43
CA ASP A 15 -4.31 -73.86 -43.50
C ASP A 15 -3.80 -72.49 -43.98
N LYS A 16 -3.83 -72.25 -45.30
CA LYS A 16 -3.47 -70.95 -45.90
C LYS A 16 -4.53 -69.87 -45.65
N ILE A 17 -5.80 -70.24 -45.51
CA ILE A 17 -6.89 -69.29 -45.25
C ILE A 17 -6.87 -68.85 -43.78
N GLU A 18 -6.53 -69.75 -42.86
CA GLU A 18 -6.44 -69.46 -41.42
C GLU A 18 -5.25 -68.55 -41.08
N LEU A 19 -4.11 -68.76 -41.74
CA LEU A 19 -2.94 -67.86 -41.67
C LEU A 19 -3.22 -66.45 -42.22
N LEU A 20 -3.97 -66.35 -43.33
CA LEU A 20 -4.39 -65.06 -43.89
C LEU A 20 -5.40 -64.32 -42.99
N TRP A 21 -6.23 -65.05 -42.25
CA TRP A 21 -7.17 -64.48 -41.28
C TRP A 21 -6.46 -64.00 -40.00
N GLN A 22 -5.46 -64.75 -39.52
CA GLN A 22 -4.62 -64.31 -38.39
C GLN A 22 -3.74 -63.10 -38.75
N MET A 23 -3.14 -63.05 -39.94
CA MET A 23 -2.36 -61.89 -40.38
C MET A 23 -3.21 -60.62 -40.53
N LYS A 24 -4.47 -60.72 -40.97
CA LYS A 24 -5.41 -59.58 -40.99
C LYS A 24 -5.80 -59.09 -39.59
N LYS A 25 -5.94 -59.99 -38.60
CA LYS A 25 -6.16 -59.60 -37.20
C LYS A 25 -4.94 -58.87 -36.62
N TRP A 26 -3.73 -59.34 -36.90
CA TRP A 26 -2.50 -58.67 -36.45
C TRP A 26 -2.28 -57.30 -37.12
N LEU A 27 -2.58 -57.16 -38.41
CA LEU A 27 -2.50 -55.88 -39.12
C LEU A 27 -3.58 -54.87 -38.67
N PHE A 28 -4.78 -55.34 -38.30
CA PHE A 28 -5.82 -54.48 -37.73
C PHE A 28 -5.50 -54.08 -36.28
N SER A 29 -4.93 -54.98 -35.48
CA SER A 29 -4.50 -54.68 -34.11
C SER A 29 -3.28 -53.75 -34.04
N PHE A 30 -2.31 -53.86 -34.97
CA PHE A 30 -1.19 -52.91 -35.06
C PHE A 30 -1.60 -51.55 -35.64
N GLY A 31 -2.55 -51.51 -36.59
CA GLY A 31 -3.10 -50.25 -37.12
C GLY A 31 -3.92 -49.47 -36.09
N VAL A 32 -4.62 -50.15 -35.18
CA VAL A 32 -5.40 -49.52 -34.10
C VAL A 32 -4.51 -49.10 -32.91
N LEU A 33 -3.37 -49.77 -32.68
CA LEU A 33 -2.36 -49.36 -31.68
C LEU A 33 -1.50 -48.16 -32.13
N PHE A 34 -1.36 -47.91 -33.43
CA PHE A 34 -0.65 -46.72 -33.96
C PHE A 34 -1.55 -45.48 -34.09
N LEU A 35 -2.88 -45.64 -34.07
CA LEU A 35 -3.84 -44.52 -34.17
C LEU A 35 -4.26 -43.92 -32.81
N THR A 36 -3.72 -44.43 -31.69
CA THR A 36 -4.01 -43.89 -30.35
C THR A 36 -2.82 -43.24 -29.64
N TYR A 37 -1.68 -43.05 -30.34
CA TYR A 37 -0.64 -42.10 -29.93
C TYR A 37 -1.07 -40.65 -30.20
N ASN A 38 -2.27 -40.28 -29.76
CA ASN A 38 -2.56 -38.89 -29.48
C ASN A 38 -1.72 -38.54 -28.26
N HIS A 39 -0.55 -37.95 -28.48
CA HIS A 39 0.14 -37.20 -27.45
C HIS A 39 -0.82 -36.12 -26.96
N VAL A 40 -1.52 -36.40 -25.85
CA VAL A 40 -2.22 -35.40 -25.07
C VAL A 40 -1.14 -34.51 -24.44
N HIS A 41 -0.59 -33.58 -25.23
CA HIS A 41 0.28 -32.56 -24.70
C HIS A 41 -0.59 -31.65 -23.82
N ALA A 42 -0.44 -31.80 -22.51
CA ALA A 42 -0.99 -30.83 -21.58
C ALA A 42 -0.50 -29.44 -21.99
N GLN A 43 -1.42 -28.48 -22.15
CA GLN A 43 -1.06 -27.12 -22.54
C GLN A 43 0.00 -26.55 -21.60
N SER A 44 1.02 -25.89 -22.17
CA SER A 44 2.04 -25.21 -21.38
C SER A 44 1.41 -24.07 -20.55
N ILE A 45 2.10 -23.64 -19.49
CA ILE A 45 1.62 -22.52 -18.68
C ILE A 45 1.47 -21.24 -19.52
N GLU A 46 2.40 -21.01 -20.44
CA GLU A 46 2.36 -19.89 -21.40
C GLU A 46 1.09 -19.94 -22.27
N GLN A 47 0.77 -21.11 -22.84
CA GLN A 47 -0.44 -21.29 -23.66
C GLN A 47 -1.72 -21.02 -22.87
N LYS A 48 -1.81 -21.53 -21.63
CA LYS A 48 -2.98 -21.29 -20.76
C LYS A 48 -3.13 -19.82 -20.41
N LEU A 49 -2.03 -19.15 -20.07
CA LEU A 49 -2.01 -17.71 -19.76
C LEU A 49 -2.38 -16.87 -20.99
N LYS A 50 -1.88 -17.23 -22.18
CA LYS A 50 -2.24 -16.60 -23.44
C LYS A 50 -3.73 -16.68 -23.69
N SER A 51 -4.32 -17.88 -23.63
CA SER A 51 -5.77 -18.05 -23.83
C SER A 51 -6.62 -17.30 -22.80
N ALA A 52 -6.22 -17.30 -21.52
CA ALA A 52 -6.94 -16.55 -20.50
C ALA A 52 -6.84 -15.03 -20.70
N THR A 53 -5.67 -14.54 -21.13
CA THR A 53 -5.43 -13.13 -21.44
C THR A 53 -6.23 -12.68 -22.65
N GLU A 54 -6.24 -13.45 -23.74
CA GLU A 54 -7.05 -13.18 -24.94
C GLU A 54 -8.55 -13.13 -24.60
N LYS A 55 -9.03 -14.05 -23.76
CA LYS A 55 -10.41 -14.03 -23.26
C LYS A 55 -10.72 -12.74 -22.50
N LEU A 56 -9.84 -12.31 -21.60
CA LEU A 56 -10.00 -11.03 -20.88
C LEU A 56 -10.04 -9.84 -21.87
N LEU A 57 -9.11 -9.78 -22.82
CA LEU A 57 -9.02 -8.70 -23.80
C LEU A 57 -10.24 -8.63 -24.73
N SER A 58 -10.90 -9.76 -25.00
CA SER A 58 -12.13 -9.80 -25.79
C SER A 58 -13.37 -9.26 -25.06
N ASP A 59 -13.29 -9.02 -23.74
CA ASP A 59 -14.40 -8.56 -22.93
C ASP A 59 -14.76 -7.09 -23.22
N ALA A 60 -16.06 -6.76 -23.16
CA ALA A 60 -16.54 -5.40 -23.39
C ALA A 60 -15.93 -4.36 -22.43
N GLN A 61 -15.55 -4.77 -21.20
CA GLN A 61 -14.87 -3.90 -20.24
C GLN A 61 -13.45 -3.50 -20.68
N MET A 62 -12.84 -4.28 -21.59
CA MET A 62 -11.47 -4.08 -22.06
C MET A 62 -11.37 -3.33 -23.39
N LYS A 63 -12.50 -2.97 -24.04
CA LYS A 63 -12.55 -2.38 -25.39
C LYS A 63 -11.58 -1.20 -25.61
N ASN A 64 -11.40 -0.34 -24.61
CA ASN A 64 -10.48 0.81 -24.64
C ASN A 64 -9.41 0.74 -23.54
N ALA A 65 -9.31 -0.41 -22.86
CA ALA A 65 -8.41 -0.60 -21.74
C ALA A 65 -7.01 -0.95 -22.25
N SER A 66 -6.01 -0.61 -21.44
CA SER A 66 -4.64 -1.10 -21.60
C SER A 66 -4.37 -2.16 -20.55
N LEU A 67 -3.67 -3.23 -20.95
CA LEU A 67 -3.26 -4.32 -20.08
C LEU A 67 -1.74 -4.51 -20.20
N GLY A 68 -1.08 -4.55 -19.06
CA GLY A 68 0.27 -5.11 -18.90
C GLY A 68 0.19 -6.33 -18.00
N PHE A 69 0.73 -7.47 -18.44
CA PHE A 69 0.74 -8.70 -17.66
C PHE A 69 2.07 -9.44 -17.86
N TYR A 70 2.78 -9.65 -16.76
CA TYR A 70 4.07 -10.33 -16.77
C TYR A 70 4.10 -11.43 -15.71
N VAL A 71 4.63 -12.60 -16.08
CA VAL A 71 4.79 -13.75 -15.18
C VAL A 71 6.21 -14.29 -15.33
N ALA A 72 6.87 -14.50 -14.19
CA ALA A 72 8.16 -15.16 -14.11
C ALA A 72 8.09 -16.39 -13.20
N ASP A 73 9.01 -17.32 -13.44
CA ASP A 73 9.30 -18.41 -12.51
C ASP A 73 9.82 -17.82 -11.19
N GLY A 74 9.23 -18.23 -10.09
CA GLY A 74 9.53 -17.68 -8.78
C GLY A 74 10.89 -18.08 -8.22
N GLU A 75 11.52 -19.13 -8.75
CA GLU A 75 12.82 -19.62 -8.28
C GLU A 75 13.94 -19.17 -9.21
N THR A 76 13.77 -19.35 -10.52
CA THR A 76 14.81 -19.00 -11.51
C THR A 76 14.74 -17.55 -11.97
N GLY A 77 13.56 -16.91 -11.86
CA GLY A 77 13.29 -15.60 -12.46
C GLY A 77 13.10 -15.64 -13.97
N GLU A 78 13.05 -16.81 -14.59
CA GLU A 78 12.82 -16.98 -16.02
C GLU A 78 11.44 -16.43 -16.42
N LYS A 79 11.37 -15.70 -17.53
CA LYS A 79 10.11 -15.21 -18.09
C LYS A 79 9.26 -16.36 -18.59
N LEU A 80 8.04 -16.48 -18.07
CA LEU A 80 7.08 -17.53 -18.46
C LEU A 80 5.93 -17.00 -19.32
N TYR A 81 5.57 -15.72 -19.15
CA TYR A 81 4.55 -15.07 -19.95
C TYR A 81 4.74 -13.55 -19.92
N ASP A 82 4.45 -12.91 -21.04
CA ASP A 82 4.62 -11.48 -21.22
C ASP A 82 3.62 -10.95 -22.24
N TYR A 83 2.71 -10.12 -21.76
CA TYR A 83 1.80 -9.33 -22.57
C TYR A 83 1.99 -7.86 -22.20
N ASN A 84 2.64 -7.10 -23.08
CA ASN A 84 2.93 -5.68 -22.87
C ASN A 84 3.58 -5.40 -21.49
N GLY A 85 4.42 -6.31 -20.99
CA GLY A 85 4.98 -6.22 -19.64
C GLY A 85 5.84 -4.97 -19.41
N ASP A 86 6.42 -4.42 -20.48
CA ASP A 86 7.27 -3.22 -20.46
C ASP A 86 6.51 -1.91 -20.71
N VAL A 87 5.19 -1.97 -20.93
CA VAL A 87 4.36 -0.76 -21.07
C VAL A 87 4.12 -0.15 -19.69
N GLY A 88 4.50 1.11 -19.52
CA GLY A 88 4.23 1.86 -18.30
C GLY A 88 2.74 2.18 -18.15
N LEU A 89 2.13 1.68 -17.07
CA LEU A 89 0.73 1.89 -16.73
C LEU A 89 0.63 2.44 -15.31
N SER A 90 -0.42 3.21 -15.00
CA SER A 90 -0.67 3.65 -13.64
C SER A 90 -0.86 2.42 -12.74
N PRO A 91 -0.04 2.24 -11.70
CA PRO A 91 -0.05 1.03 -10.86
C PRO A 91 -1.10 1.10 -9.73
N ALA A 92 -1.58 2.30 -9.42
CA ALA A 92 -2.23 2.56 -8.13
C ALA A 92 -1.34 2.04 -6.97
N SER A 93 -1.94 1.45 -5.93
CA SER A 93 -1.22 0.98 -4.75
C SER A 93 -0.26 -0.21 -4.96
N THR A 94 -0.10 -0.78 -6.16
CA THR A 94 1.03 -1.71 -6.41
C THR A 94 2.37 -0.97 -6.46
N GLN A 95 2.38 0.36 -6.64
CA GLN A 95 3.54 1.23 -6.43
C GLN A 95 4.23 0.99 -5.07
N LYS A 96 3.45 0.63 -4.04
CA LYS A 96 3.94 0.35 -2.69
C LYS A 96 4.95 -0.80 -2.65
N ILE A 97 5.01 -1.67 -3.66
CA ILE A 97 6.06 -2.68 -3.79
C ILE A 97 7.43 -2.02 -3.93
N PHE A 98 7.56 -1.05 -4.82
CA PHE A 98 8.81 -0.30 -5.00
C PHE A 98 9.19 0.46 -3.73
N THR A 99 8.22 1.13 -3.10
CA THR A 99 8.46 1.89 -1.87
C THR A 99 8.87 0.99 -0.71
N SER A 100 8.14 -0.09 -0.45
CA SER A 100 8.39 -0.98 0.71
C SER A 100 9.75 -1.66 0.63
N ILE A 101 10.10 -2.23 -0.52
CA ILE A 101 11.39 -2.89 -0.72
C ILE A 101 12.55 -1.89 -0.61
N ALA A 102 12.43 -0.72 -1.26
CA ALA A 102 13.45 0.32 -1.12
C ALA A 102 13.57 0.82 0.32
N SER A 103 12.47 0.86 1.07
CA SER A 103 12.48 1.27 2.48
C SER A 103 13.24 0.27 3.34
N TYR A 104 13.02 -1.04 3.16
CA TYR A 104 13.80 -2.05 3.87
C TYR A 104 15.30 -1.91 3.61
N ASP A 105 15.73 -1.70 2.36
CA ASP A 105 17.15 -1.61 2.03
C ASP A 105 17.80 -0.28 2.42
N LEU A 106 17.11 0.85 2.24
CA LEU A 106 17.69 2.18 2.44
C LEU A 106 17.57 2.65 3.89
N LEU A 107 16.47 2.31 4.56
CA LEU A 107 16.27 2.62 5.98
C LEU A 107 16.82 1.52 6.90
N GLY A 108 16.72 0.26 6.49
CA GLY A 108 17.11 -0.91 7.29
C GLY A 108 15.93 -1.53 8.04
N GLN A 109 16.00 -2.84 8.30
CA GLN A 109 14.93 -3.58 9.00
C GLN A 109 14.75 -3.13 10.47
N ASP A 110 15.80 -2.63 11.11
CA ASP A 110 15.73 -2.12 12.48
C ASP A 110 15.34 -0.63 12.55
N PHE A 111 15.02 -0.01 11.41
CA PHE A 111 14.64 1.39 11.37
C PHE A 111 13.40 1.65 12.23
N LYS A 112 13.47 2.75 12.98
CA LYS A 112 12.34 3.33 13.70
C LYS A 112 12.34 4.83 13.45
N PHE A 113 11.16 5.39 13.27
CA PHE A 113 11.01 6.84 13.37
C PHE A 113 11.25 7.27 14.83
N SER A 114 11.67 8.51 15.00
CA SER A 114 11.90 9.12 16.30
C SER A 114 11.04 10.37 16.48
N THR A 115 10.55 10.58 17.69
CA THR A 115 9.96 11.84 18.16
C THR A 115 10.69 12.26 19.43
N VAL A 116 11.42 13.36 19.38
CA VAL A 116 12.32 13.81 20.46
C VAL A 116 11.59 14.81 21.35
N ILE A 117 11.57 14.54 22.65
CA ILE A 117 11.17 15.53 23.66
C ILE A 117 12.45 16.19 24.14
N GLY A 118 12.51 17.51 24.07
CA GLY A 118 13.68 18.26 24.49
C GLY A 118 13.35 19.70 24.84
N TYR A 119 14.37 20.46 25.19
CA TYR A 119 14.23 21.86 25.55
C TYR A 119 15.44 22.68 25.14
N ASN A 120 15.28 24.00 25.23
CA ASN A 120 16.38 24.96 25.28
C ASN A 120 16.43 25.64 26.66
N GLY A 121 17.54 26.30 27.01
CA GLY A 121 17.67 26.99 28.30
C GLY A 121 18.10 26.08 29.46
N THR A 122 17.64 26.40 30.68
CA THR A 122 18.06 25.76 31.94
C THR A 122 16.87 25.32 32.79
N ILE A 123 17.08 24.30 33.65
CA ILE A 123 16.09 23.85 34.64
C ILE A 123 16.60 24.28 36.02
N GLU A 124 15.85 25.13 36.71
CA GLU A 124 16.21 25.69 38.01
C GLU A 124 15.01 25.62 38.96
N GLY A 125 15.18 24.98 40.12
CA GLY A 125 14.08 24.85 41.11
C GLY A 125 12.84 24.14 40.59
N GLY A 126 12.96 23.31 39.54
CA GLY A 126 11.84 22.65 38.87
C GLY A 126 11.11 23.51 37.83
N VAL A 127 11.65 24.70 37.50
CA VAL A 127 11.16 25.55 36.42
C VAL A 127 12.11 25.44 35.23
N LEU A 128 11.58 25.09 34.06
CA LEU A 128 12.30 25.19 32.80
C LEU A 128 12.28 26.66 32.34
N LYS A 129 13.42 27.35 32.40
CA LYS A 129 13.62 28.70 31.85
C LYS A 129 14.03 28.59 30.38
N GLY A 130 13.04 28.43 29.52
CA GLY A 130 13.22 28.15 28.10
C GLY A 130 12.04 27.39 27.51
N ASP A 131 12.14 27.05 26.23
CA ASP A 131 11.05 26.39 25.51
C ASP A 131 11.10 24.87 25.70
N LEU A 132 9.93 24.25 25.92
CA LEU A 132 9.72 22.83 25.73
C LEU A 132 9.43 22.56 24.25
N ILE A 133 10.16 21.64 23.64
CA ILE A 133 10.07 21.36 22.21
C ILE A 133 9.88 19.85 21.99
N ILE A 134 8.83 19.47 21.27
CA ILE A 134 8.58 18.09 20.84
C ILE A 134 8.77 18.03 19.32
N LYS A 135 9.87 17.40 18.89
CA LYS A 135 10.28 17.35 17.48
C LYS A 135 9.95 16.03 16.82
N GLY A 136 9.21 16.07 15.73
CA GLY A 136 8.89 14.92 14.90
C GLY A 136 9.88 14.75 13.75
N PHE A 137 10.07 13.49 13.36
CA PHE A 137 10.81 13.12 12.15
C PHE A 137 9.96 12.24 11.21
N GLY A 138 8.66 12.53 11.15
CA GLY A 138 7.73 11.92 10.21
C GLY A 138 7.13 10.58 10.63
N ASP A 139 7.13 10.23 11.92
CA ASP A 139 6.52 8.99 12.42
C ASP A 139 5.01 8.93 12.10
N PRO A 140 4.53 8.04 11.21
CA PRO A 140 3.11 7.96 10.87
C PRO A 140 2.26 7.24 11.93
N THR A 141 2.91 6.67 12.97
CA THR A 141 2.27 5.81 13.97
C THR A 141 1.99 6.53 15.30
N LEU A 142 2.49 7.76 15.45
CA LEU A 142 2.34 8.54 16.68
C LEU A 142 0.86 8.83 16.97
N GLY A 143 0.36 8.32 18.11
CA GLY A 143 -1.06 8.39 18.46
C GLY A 143 -1.95 7.35 17.76
N SER A 144 -1.41 6.46 16.93
CA SER A 144 -2.22 5.52 16.15
C SER A 144 -2.94 4.50 17.03
N TRP A 145 -4.23 4.32 16.78
CA TRP A 145 -5.06 3.30 17.44
C TRP A 145 -4.70 1.86 17.03
N ARG A 146 -3.87 1.68 16.00
CA ARG A 146 -3.51 0.35 15.46
C ARG A 146 -2.46 -0.36 16.29
N TYR A 147 -1.63 0.37 17.02
CA TYR A 147 -0.51 -0.21 17.77
C TYR A 147 -0.74 -0.05 19.26
N LYS A 148 -0.55 -1.15 19.98
CA LYS A 148 -0.54 -1.15 21.43
C LYS A 148 0.67 -0.38 21.94
N GLY A 149 0.47 0.59 22.83
CA GLY A 149 1.56 1.39 23.41
C GLY A 149 1.88 2.68 22.64
N PHE A 150 1.10 3.02 21.61
CA PHE A 150 1.30 4.20 20.77
C PHE A 150 0.08 5.11 20.72
N LYS A 151 -0.94 4.84 21.53
CA LYS A 151 -2.18 5.62 21.56
C LYS A 151 -1.95 6.97 22.22
N PRO A 152 -2.90 7.92 22.12
CA PRO A 152 -2.76 9.24 22.74
C PRO A 152 -2.41 9.18 24.22
N GLU A 153 -3.03 8.28 24.99
CA GLU A 153 -2.72 8.07 26.40
C GLU A 153 -1.29 7.59 26.65
N ASP A 154 -0.71 6.80 25.75
CA ASP A 154 0.66 6.31 25.87
C ASP A 154 1.68 7.43 25.61
N VAL A 155 1.42 8.25 24.59
CA VAL A 155 2.25 9.42 24.24
C VAL A 155 2.18 10.48 25.35
N HIS A 156 0.98 10.77 25.85
CA HIS A 156 0.78 11.66 27.01
C HIS A 156 1.57 11.16 28.21
N ASN A 157 1.45 9.88 28.56
CA ASN A 157 2.17 9.27 29.67
C ASN A 157 3.69 9.39 29.51
N LYS A 158 4.23 9.22 28.30
CA LYS A 158 5.65 9.38 28.01
C LYS A 158 6.13 10.81 28.22
N ILE A 159 5.40 11.80 27.70
CA ILE A 159 5.72 13.22 27.89
C ILE A 159 5.72 13.56 29.38
N ARG A 160 4.66 13.16 30.09
CA ARG A 160 4.53 13.38 31.53
C ARG A 160 5.67 12.76 32.33
N GLN A 161 6.01 11.50 32.05
CA GLN A 161 7.11 10.80 32.72
C GLN A 161 8.46 11.48 32.44
N SER A 162 8.69 11.91 31.20
CA SER A 162 9.90 12.63 30.78
C SER A 162 10.07 13.96 31.53
N LEU A 163 8.99 14.75 31.67
CA LEU A 163 9.04 15.99 32.44
C LEU A 163 9.28 15.72 33.94
N LYS A 164 8.55 14.75 34.50
CA LYS A 164 8.63 14.38 35.92
C LYS A 164 10.01 13.85 36.30
N SER A 165 10.61 12.96 35.50
CA SER A 165 11.93 12.39 35.78
C SER A 165 13.05 13.43 35.74
N ASN A 166 12.85 14.50 34.97
CA ASN A 166 13.76 15.65 34.89
C ASN A 166 13.38 16.79 35.86
N GLY A 167 12.44 16.56 36.78
CA GLY A 167 12.07 17.50 37.84
C GLY A 167 11.31 18.74 37.37
N ILE A 168 10.85 18.79 36.11
CA ILE A 168 10.13 19.93 35.54
C ILE A 168 8.70 19.94 36.06
N ARG A 169 8.31 21.04 36.70
CA ARG A 169 6.97 21.32 37.24
C ARG A 169 6.36 22.60 36.66
N ALA A 170 7.19 23.46 36.09
CA ALA A 170 6.75 24.63 35.36
C ALA A 170 7.64 24.90 34.15
N ILE A 171 7.10 25.57 33.14
CA ILE A 171 7.76 25.99 31.91
C ILE A 171 7.59 27.50 31.79
N ASP A 172 8.70 28.21 32.01
CA ASP A 172 8.84 29.65 31.80
C ASP A 172 9.43 29.93 30.41
N GLY A 173 8.61 29.64 29.42
CA GLY A 173 8.92 29.69 28.00
C GLY A 173 7.77 29.09 27.19
N ASN A 174 7.99 28.88 25.90
CA ASN A 174 6.94 28.40 25.00
C ASN A 174 6.90 26.87 24.94
N VAL A 175 5.77 26.35 24.50
CA VAL A 175 5.62 24.91 24.20
C VAL A 175 5.44 24.75 22.70
N ILE A 176 6.37 24.04 22.06
CA ILE A 176 6.53 24.02 20.62
C ILE A 176 6.50 22.60 20.09
N VAL A 177 5.67 22.36 19.08
CA VAL A 177 5.71 21.14 18.27
C VAL A 177 6.53 21.42 17.02
N ASP A 178 7.70 20.80 16.90
CA ASP A 178 8.63 21.00 15.79
C ASP A 178 8.40 19.94 14.69
N ASP A 179 7.76 20.36 13.61
CA ASP A 179 7.56 19.61 12.38
C ASP A 179 8.56 20.00 11.27
N GLY A 180 9.59 20.79 11.61
CA GLY A 180 10.54 21.37 10.66
C GLY A 180 11.60 20.42 10.12
N ALA A 181 11.55 19.12 10.46
CA ALA A 181 12.35 18.12 9.76
C ALA A 181 11.94 18.01 8.28
N TYR A 182 10.66 18.18 7.97
CA TYR A 182 10.16 18.09 6.60
C TYR A 182 9.78 19.47 6.06
N ALA A 183 9.70 19.59 4.73
CA ALA A 183 9.29 20.85 4.12
C ALA A 183 7.84 21.21 4.46
N LEU A 184 7.57 22.52 4.45
CA LEU A 184 6.26 23.11 4.73
C LEU A 184 5.16 22.60 3.78
N GLN A 185 5.50 22.09 2.60
CA GLN A 185 4.53 21.42 1.73
C GLN A 185 4.44 19.93 2.11
N PRO A 186 3.38 19.48 2.82
CA PRO A 186 3.30 18.09 3.26
C PRO A 186 2.87 17.15 2.13
N MET A 187 2.16 17.67 1.11
CA MET A 187 1.51 16.86 0.09
C MET A 187 2.41 16.58 -1.13
N PRO A 188 2.42 15.34 -1.65
CA PRO A 188 3.03 15.03 -2.94
C PRO A 188 2.41 15.81 -4.10
N GLY A 189 3.19 15.98 -5.18
CA GLY A 189 2.63 16.45 -6.45
C GLY A 189 1.70 15.41 -7.08
N GLY A 190 0.80 15.84 -7.97
CA GLY A 190 0.02 14.94 -8.81
C GLY A 190 -1.10 14.15 -8.13
N TRP A 191 -1.40 14.43 -6.85
CA TRP A 191 -2.62 13.94 -6.21
C TRP A 191 -3.85 14.68 -6.76
N PRO A 192 -4.96 13.99 -7.05
CA PRO A 192 -6.20 14.66 -7.41
C PRO A 192 -6.67 15.58 -6.28
N TRP A 193 -7.07 16.80 -6.62
CA TRP A 193 -7.53 17.80 -5.65
C TRP A 193 -8.69 17.29 -4.78
N ASN A 194 -9.59 16.52 -5.39
CA ASN A 194 -10.76 15.94 -4.75
C ASN A 194 -10.44 14.83 -3.73
N ASP A 195 -9.18 14.37 -3.65
CA ASP A 195 -8.76 13.33 -2.70
C ASP A 195 -8.21 13.91 -1.40
N MET A 196 -7.77 15.19 -1.41
CA MET A 196 -6.93 15.79 -0.36
C MET A 196 -7.57 15.84 1.03
N GLY A 197 -8.90 15.98 1.12
CA GLY A 197 -9.58 16.02 2.41
C GLY A 197 -9.99 14.65 2.92
N ASN A 198 -9.84 13.58 2.12
CA ASN A 198 -10.20 12.22 2.51
C ASN A 198 -9.05 11.54 3.25
N TYR A 199 -9.34 10.58 4.14
CA TYR A 199 -8.31 9.92 4.95
C TYR A 199 -7.17 9.27 4.12
N TYR A 200 -7.48 8.74 2.93
CA TYR A 200 -6.49 8.15 2.05
C TYR A 200 -5.65 9.21 1.31
N GLY A 201 -6.10 10.45 1.26
CA GLY A 201 -5.36 11.62 0.79
C GLY A 201 -4.69 12.40 1.92
N ALA A 202 -4.46 11.78 3.08
CA ALA A 202 -3.74 12.42 4.16
C ALA A 202 -2.24 12.56 3.85
N PRO A 203 -1.69 13.79 3.78
CA PRO A 203 -0.30 14.00 3.43
C PRO A 203 0.63 13.74 4.63
N CYS A 204 1.92 13.59 4.35
CA CYS A 204 2.94 13.36 5.37
C CYS A 204 3.58 14.67 5.84
N TRP A 205 3.51 14.92 7.15
CA TRP A 205 4.09 16.07 7.84
C TRP A 205 5.38 15.65 8.56
N GLY A 206 6.21 16.62 8.94
CA GLY A 206 7.36 16.34 9.82
C GLY A 206 6.91 15.85 11.21
N PHE A 207 5.70 16.22 11.62
CA PHE A 207 5.04 15.69 12.81
C PHE A 207 3.63 15.20 12.43
N ASN A 208 3.44 13.88 12.38
CA ASN A 208 2.13 13.27 12.14
C ASN A 208 1.47 12.90 13.46
N TRP A 209 0.15 12.90 13.50
CA TRP A 209 -0.62 12.60 14.70
C TRP A 209 -1.92 11.87 14.34
N LEU A 210 -2.24 10.77 15.02
CA LEU A 210 -3.46 9.97 14.78
C LEU A 210 -3.59 9.48 13.33
N GLU A 211 -2.48 9.05 12.71
CA GLU A 211 -2.42 8.73 11.27
C GLU A 211 -2.93 9.87 10.36
N ASN A 212 -2.89 11.12 10.84
CA ASN A 212 -3.43 12.32 10.19
C ASN A 212 -4.91 12.18 9.77
N GLN A 213 -5.67 11.41 10.53
CA GLN A 213 -7.06 11.12 10.25
C GLN A 213 -7.99 11.63 11.37
N TYR A 214 -9.17 12.10 10.98
CA TYR A 214 -10.30 12.31 11.87
C TYR A 214 -11.56 11.66 11.28
N ASP A 215 -12.56 11.39 12.11
CA ASP A 215 -13.82 10.78 11.70
C ASP A 215 -14.99 11.75 11.90
N ILE A 216 -15.93 11.76 10.96
CA ILE A 216 -17.21 12.47 11.06
C ILE A 216 -18.34 11.44 11.01
N THR A 217 -19.14 11.37 12.07
CA THR A 217 -20.35 10.56 12.11
C THR A 217 -21.54 11.41 11.68
N PHE A 218 -22.32 10.92 10.71
CA PHE A 218 -23.51 11.56 10.19
C PHE A 218 -24.77 10.81 10.61
N ARG A 219 -25.87 11.55 10.78
CA ARG A 219 -27.24 11.01 10.82
C ARG A 219 -27.89 11.23 9.44
N PRO A 220 -28.42 10.18 8.80
CA PRO A 220 -29.14 10.36 7.55
C PRO A 220 -30.43 11.16 7.77
N GLY A 221 -30.90 11.81 6.71
CA GLY A 221 -32.26 12.35 6.62
C GLY A 221 -33.31 11.24 6.69
N LYS A 222 -34.60 11.63 6.77
CA LYS A 222 -35.70 10.67 6.91
C LYS A 222 -36.06 10.01 5.58
N LYS A 223 -35.74 10.64 4.46
CA LYS A 223 -36.02 10.17 3.10
C LYS A 223 -34.83 10.36 2.16
N ILE A 224 -34.83 9.61 1.06
CA ILE A 224 -33.86 9.77 -0.03
C ILE A 224 -33.93 11.23 -0.53
N GLY A 225 -32.75 11.83 -0.75
CA GLY A 225 -32.57 13.21 -1.19
C GLY A 225 -32.57 14.25 -0.06
N GLU A 226 -33.01 13.91 1.15
CA GLU A 226 -32.92 14.83 2.30
C GLU A 226 -31.48 14.97 2.80
N GLU A 227 -31.13 16.18 3.27
CA GLU A 227 -29.84 16.49 3.85
C GLU A 227 -29.52 15.61 5.06
N THR A 228 -28.25 15.25 5.22
CA THR A 228 -27.78 14.60 6.45
C THR A 228 -27.42 15.65 7.51
N SER A 229 -27.17 15.23 8.74
CA SER A 229 -26.62 16.09 9.79
C SER A 229 -25.37 15.50 10.42
N ILE A 230 -24.40 16.35 10.77
CA ILE A 230 -23.21 15.94 11.52
C ILE A 230 -23.64 15.63 12.95
N ALA A 231 -23.38 14.41 13.40
CA ALA A 231 -23.64 13.96 14.76
C ALA A 231 -22.45 14.16 15.69
N LYS A 232 -21.25 13.91 15.17
CA LYS A 232 -19.99 14.00 15.91
C LYS A 232 -18.82 14.15 14.94
N ILE A 233 -17.82 14.93 15.35
CA ILE A 233 -16.46 14.90 14.79
C ILE A 233 -15.57 14.32 15.88
N SER A 234 -14.68 13.38 15.56
CA SER A 234 -13.86 12.68 16.56
C SER A 234 -12.84 13.59 17.24
N GLU A 235 -12.30 14.56 16.49
CA GLU A 235 -11.28 15.50 16.93
C GLU A 235 -11.77 16.95 16.86
N ASP A 236 -11.30 17.77 17.80
CA ASP A 236 -11.45 19.23 17.74
C ASP A 236 -10.40 19.83 16.81
N LEU A 237 -10.76 20.04 15.55
CA LEU A 237 -9.87 20.55 14.49
C LEU A 237 -9.65 22.07 14.66
N PRO A 238 -8.47 22.53 15.11
CA PRO A 238 -8.30 23.91 15.54
C PRO A 238 -8.49 24.90 14.40
N GLY A 239 -9.47 25.81 14.53
CA GLY A 239 -9.76 26.84 13.53
C GLY A 239 -10.39 26.32 12.24
N VAL A 240 -10.93 25.10 12.24
CA VAL A 240 -11.56 24.47 11.07
C VAL A 240 -13.08 24.44 11.21
N THR A 241 -13.78 24.94 10.21
CA THR A 241 -15.23 24.79 10.07
C THR A 241 -15.55 23.72 9.01
N ILE A 242 -16.41 22.75 9.33
CA ILE A 242 -16.90 21.77 8.37
C ILE A 242 -18.31 22.14 7.91
N ILE A 243 -18.49 22.31 6.61
CA ILE A 243 -19.77 22.55 5.94
C ILE A 243 -20.29 21.21 5.39
N ASN A 244 -21.45 20.77 5.88
CA ASN A 244 -22.13 19.57 5.40
C ASN A 244 -23.03 19.88 4.19
N GLN A 245 -22.77 19.25 3.06
CA GLN A 245 -23.62 19.28 1.85
C GLN A 245 -23.98 17.87 1.38
N THR A 246 -23.90 16.88 2.27
CA THR A 246 -24.26 15.49 1.92
C THR A 246 -25.77 15.27 2.01
N THR A 247 -26.28 14.40 1.15
CA THR A 247 -27.69 13.98 1.14
C THR A 247 -27.84 12.49 1.36
N THR A 248 -29.06 12.07 1.64
CA THR A 248 -29.38 10.67 1.95
C THR A 248 -29.66 9.87 0.68
N ALA A 249 -28.95 8.76 0.48
CA ALA A 249 -29.17 7.81 -0.61
C ALA A 249 -29.90 6.55 -0.13
N GLU A 250 -30.15 5.64 -1.07
CA GLU A 250 -30.76 4.33 -0.78
C GLU A 250 -29.98 3.55 0.29
N SER A 251 -30.71 2.75 1.08
CA SER A 251 -30.09 1.84 2.04
C SER A 251 -29.17 0.86 1.31
N GLY A 252 -27.96 0.66 1.85
CA GLY A 252 -26.96 -0.23 1.26
C GLY A 252 -26.08 0.39 0.16
N SER A 253 -26.32 1.64 -0.25
CA SER A 253 -25.45 2.36 -1.21
C SER A 253 -24.02 2.58 -0.73
N GLY A 254 -23.79 2.49 0.58
CA GLY A 254 -22.49 2.76 1.20
C GLY A 254 -22.17 4.26 1.25
N ASP A 255 -20.98 4.56 1.75
CA ASP A 255 -20.47 5.93 1.78
C ASP A 255 -19.98 6.34 0.37
N GLN A 256 -20.64 7.37 -0.21
CA GLN A 256 -20.24 8.01 -1.47
C GLN A 256 -19.92 9.49 -1.23
N SER A 257 -19.51 9.85 -0.01
CA SER A 257 -19.11 11.19 0.34
C SER A 257 -17.66 11.48 -0.05
N SER A 258 -17.35 12.77 -0.23
CA SER A 258 -15.99 13.25 -0.42
C SER A 258 -15.76 14.52 0.37
N ILE A 259 -14.60 14.60 1.01
CA ILE A 259 -14.19 15.74 1.83
C ILE A 259 -13.18 16.57 1.05
N LEU A 260 -13.47 17.86 0.92
CA LEU A 260 -12.58 18.88 0.37
C LEU A 260 -12.06 19.73 1.52
N LEU A 261 -10.83 19.43 1.97
CA LEU A 261 -10.14 20.17 3.01
C LEU A 261 -8.63 20.05 2.78
N PRO A 262 -7.98 21.08 2.20
CA PRO A 262 -6.55 21.01 1.93
C PRO A 262 -5.72 21.20 3.21
N PRO A 263 -4.41 20.85 3.18
CA PRO A 263 -3.47 21.24 4.22
C PRO A 263 -3.56 22.74 4.54
N TYR A 264 -3.50 23.08 5.82
CA TYR A 264 -3.70 24.44 6.35
C TYR A 264 -5.08 25.06 6.10
N GLY A 265 -6.02 24.33 5.50
CA GLY A 265 -7.37 24.83 5.25
C GLY A 265 -8.17 25.04 6.54
N THR A 266 -8.94 26.13 6.58
CA THR A 266 -9.81 26.50 7.73
C THR A 266 -11.30 26.21 7.47
N THR A 267 -11.65 25.83 6.24
CA THR A 267 -13.02 25.48 5.85
C THR A 267 -12.99 24.21 5.03
N GLY A 268 -13.64 23.16 5.54
CA GLY A 268 -13.84 21.89 4.83
C GLY A 268 -15.27 21.79 4.30
N ILE A 269 -15.44 21.25 3.10
CA ILE A 269 -16.77 20.97 2.53
C ILE A 269 -16.86 19.46 2.33
N ILE A 270 -17.92 18.84 2.85
CA ILE A 270 -18.24 17.45 2.54
C ILE A 270 -19.46 17.37 1.62
N THR A 271 -19.31 16.69 0.49
CA THR A 271 -20.35 16.50 -0.53
C THR A 271 -20.60 15.01 -0.78
N GLY A 272 -21.60 14.68 -1.60
CA GLY A 272 -21.93 13.29 -1.97
C GLY A 272 -23.09 12.73 -1.16
N THR A 273 -23.19 11.41 -1.09
CA THR A 273 -24.36 10.75 -0.49
C THR A 273 -23.99 9.71 0.57
N LEU A 274 -24.87 9.54 1.54
CA LEU A 274 -24.74 8.60 2.65
C LEU A 274 -26.01 7.73 2.77
N PRO A 275 -25.91 6.45 3.17
CA PRO A 275 -27.02 5.52 3.09
C PRO A 275 -28.10 5.81 4.14
N LEU A 276 -29.37 5.68 3.74
CA LEU A 276 -30.53 5.76 4.64
C LEU A 276 -30.47 4.70 5.77
N GLY A 277 -31.03 5.04 6.92
CA GLY A 277 -31.41 4.08 7.97
C GLY A 277 -30.43 3.94 9.14
N LYS A 278 -29.14 4.21 8.95
CA LYS A 278 -28.15 4.19 10.05
C LYS A 278 -27.13 5.31 9.95
N ASN A 279 -26.55 5.66 11.09
CA ASN A 279 -25.42 6.57 11.10
C ASN A 279 -24.27 6.01 10.27
N THR A 280 -23.61 6.89 9.52
CA THR A 280 -22.46 6.55 8.68
C THR A 280 -21.28 7.40 9.11
N THR A 281 -20.09 6.80 9.14
CA THR A 281 -18.84 7.51 9.45
C THR A 281 -18.05 7.68 8.17
N ALA A 282 -17.71 8.93 7.84
CA ALA A 282 -16.72 9.26 6.82
C ALA A 282 -15.43 9.71 7.51
N SER A 283 -14.28 9.35 6.94
CA SER A 283 -12.96 9.67 7.51
C SER A 283 -12.23 10.70 6.65
N GLY A 284 -11.77 11.77 7.28
CA GLY A 284 -11.08 12.89 6.63
C GLY A 284 -9.61 12.99 7.03
N SER A 285 -8.86 13.78 6.27
CA SER A 285 -7.47 14.15 6.57
C SER A 285 -7.42 15.38 7.48
N ILE A 286 -6.66 15.29 8.57
CA ILE A 286 -6.40 16.43 9.45
C ILE A 286 -5.56 17.48 8.68
N PRO A 287 -6.04 18.73 8.55
CA PRO A 287 -5.36 19.76 7.74
C PRO A 287 -4.10 20.33 8.37
N ASN A 288 -3.90 20.21 9.69
CA ASN A 288 -2.66 20.56 10.39
C ASN A 288 -2.48 19.67 11.64
N PRO A 289 -1.97 18.44 11.49
CA PRO A 289 -1.73 17.51 12.60
C PRO A 289 -0.82 18.08 13.70
N PRO A 290 0.27 18.84 13.39
CA PRO A 290 1.06 19.51 14.42
C PRO A 290 0.22 20.45 15.29
N LEU A 291 -0.67 21.26 14.68
CA LEU A 291 -1.52 22.19 15.43
C LEU A 291 -2.58 21.47 16.27
N LEU A 292 -3.15 20.37 15.76
CA LEU A 292 -4.04 19.53 16.56
C LEU A 292 -3.31 18.99 17.81
N PHE A 293 -2.08 18.50 17.64
CA PHE A 293 -1.29 17.99 18.75
C PHE A 293 -0.90 19.10 19.75
N VAL A 294 -0.60 20.31 19.29
CA VAL A 294 -0.36 21.48 20.17
C VAL A 294 -1.54 21.70 21.13
N ASN A 295 -2.78 21.64 20.62
CA ASN A 295 -3.98 21.81 21.45
C ASN A 295 -4.16 20.67 22.45
N GLN A 296 -3.88 19.42 22.05
CA GLN A 296 -3.94 18.28 22.98
C GLN A 296 -2.87 18.38 24.07
N LEU A 297 -1.64 18.75 23.69
CA LEU A 297 -0.52 18.92 24.60
C LEU A 297 -0.80 20.00 25.64
N LYS A 298 -1.45 21.10 25.26
CA LYS A 298 -1.89 22.13 26.20
C LYS A 298 -2.78 21.54 27.30
N HIS A 299 -3.84 20.82 26.93
CA HIS A 299 -4.74 20.20 27.90
C HIS A 299 -4.03 19.15 28.77
N TRP A 300 -3.09 18.41 28.20
CA TRP A 300 -2.29 17.43 28.95
C TRP A 300 -1.43 18.08 30.02
N LEU A 301 -0.67 19.13 29.67
CA LEU A 301 0.17 19.84 30.64
C LEU A 301 -0.66 20.49 31.75
N GLU A 302 -1.82 21.08 31.40
CA GLU A 302 -2.78 21.61 32.38
C GLU A 302 -3.31 20.50 33.31
N SER A 303 -3.71 19.35 32.76
CA SER A 303 -4.22 18.20 33.53
C SER A 303 -3.16 17.55 34.44
N ASP A 304 -1.90 17.62 34.04
CA ASP A 304 -0.76 17.12 34.81
C ASP A 304 -0.22 18.15 35.80
N THR A 305 -0.88 19.30 35.95
CA THR A 305 -0.48 20.40 36.85
C THR A 305 0.92 20.97 36.55
N ILE A 306 1.32 20.96 35.27
CA ILE A 306 2.53 21.62 34.79
C ILE A 306 2.17 23.08 34.45
N TYR A 307 2.70 24.03 35.20
CA TYR A 307 2.43 25.46 34.98
C TYR A 307 3.19 25.97 33.75
N THR A 308 2.53 26.70 32.86
CA THR A 308 3.16 27.27 31.65
C THR A 308 2.88 28.77 31.54
N THR A 309 3.89 29.59 31.25
CA THR A 309 3.74 31.06 31.09
C THR A 309 3.72 31.52 29.63
N GLY A 310 4.37 30.78 28.73
CA GLY A 310 4.46 31.12 27.31
C GLY A 310 3.28 30.62 26.47
N TYR A 311 3.40 30.82 25.15
CA TYR A 311 2.38 30.38 24.21
C TYR A 311 2.66 28.96 23.68
N PHE A 312 1.61 28.37 23.11
CA PHE A 312 1.64 27.05 22.48
C PHE A 312 1.62 27.22 20.96
N THR A 313 2.54 26.60 20.24
CA THR A 313 2.59 26.71 18.77
C THR A 313 3.28 25.52 18.11
N CYS A 314 3.27 25.48 16.78
CA CYS A 314 4.07 24.56 15.99
C CYS A 314 4.98 25.31 15.01
N THR A 315 6.03 24.64 14.55
CA THR A 315 7.06 25.26 13.71
C THR A 315 6.51 25.75 12.38
N ASN A 316 5.57 25.03 11.76
CA ASN A 316 4.89 25.53 10.56
C ASN A 316 4.21 26.90 10.76
N GLN A 317 3.59 27.17 11.91
CA GLN A 317 2.98 28.47 12.21
C GLN A 317 4.05 29.56 12.37
N LEU A 318 5.16 29.25 13.05
CA LEU A 318 6.28 30.18 13.18
C LEU A 318 6.87 30.56 11.82
N VAL A 319 7.08 29.58 10.94
CA VAL A 319 7.60 29.80 9.58
C VAL A 319 6.64 30.67 8.75
N ILE A 320 5.33 30.36 8.77
CA ILE A 320 4.30 31.16 8.06
C ILE A 320 4.30 32.61 8.56
N GLN A 321 4.46 32.80 9.88
CA GLN A 321 4.52 34.12 10.52
C GLN A 321 5.90 34.80 10.40
N LYS A 322 6.87 34.19 9.71
CA LYS A 322 8.26 34.66 9.57
C LYS A 322 8.95 34.90 10.92
N LYS A 323 8.66 34.05 11.90
CA LYS A 323 9.29 34.05 13.23
C LYS A 323 10.46 33.07 13.28
N ASN A 324 11.37 33.29 14.22
CA ASN A 324 12.46 32.36 14.50
C ASN A 324 11.92 31.04 15.04
N VAL A 325 12.54 29.93 14.63
CA VAL A 325 12.21 28.58 15.07
C VAL A 325 13.21 28.15 16.15
N PRO A 326 12.79 27.97 17.41
CA PRO A 326 13.65 27.47 18.46
C PRO A 326 14.09 26.03 18.19
N VAL A 327 15.30 25.69 18.62
CA VAL A 327 15.87 24.34 18.44
C VAL A 327 16.14 23.67 19.77
N ILE A 328 15.99 22.35 19.81
CA ILE A 328 16.35 21.53 20.97
C ILE A 328 17.87 21.68 21.22
N LYS A 329 18.24 22.04 22.46
CA LYS A 329 19.63 22.06 22.93
C LYS A 329 19.94 20.89 23.86
N LYS A 330 18.94 20.38 24.56
CA LYS A 330 19.03 19.23 25.46
C LYS A 330 17.83 18.32 25.24
N SER A 331 18.09 17.02 25.03
CA SER A 331 17.04 16.01 24.92
C SER A 331 16.67 15.49 26.32
N LEU A 332 15.38 15.28 26.55
CA LEU A 332 14.82 14.67 27.76
C LEU A 332 14.51 13.19 27.53
N ASP A 333 13.86 12.87 26.41
CA ASP A 333 13.48 11.51 26.02
C ASP A 333 13.28 11.44 24.50
N THR A 334 13.20 10.22 23.96
CA THR A 334 12.87 9.95 22.56
C THR A 334 11.85 8.82 22.48
N LEU A 335 10.71 9.10 21.85
CA LEU A 335 9.74 8.08 21.48
C LEU A 335 10.17 7.48 20.15
N PHE A 336 10.22 6.15 20.08
CA PHE A 336 10.50 5.42 18.84
C PHE A 336 9.22 4.74 18.35
N SER A 337 9.01 4.72 17.03
CA SER A 337 7.89 4.02 16.39
C SER A 337 7.92 2.50 16.65
N PRO A 338 6.85 1.76 16.26
CA PRO A 338 6.90 0.31 16.13
C PRO A 338 8.02 -0.14 15.18
N SER A 339 8.25 -1.45 15.13
CA SER A 339 9.26 -2.03 14.22
C SER A 339 8.93 -1.77 12.75
N MET A 340 9.94 -1.83 11.89
CA MET A 340 9.75 -1.74 10.43
C MET A 340 8.74 -2.78 9.93
N ASP A 341 8.82 -4.01 10.42
CA ASP A 341 7.92 -5.11 10.02
C ASP A 341 6.45 -4.81 10.41
N ASP A 342 6.21 -4.25 11.60
CA ASP A 342 4.86 -3.86 12.04
C ASP A 342 4.30 -2.72 11.17
N MET A 343 5.12 -1.72 10.86
CA MET A 343 4.71 -0.62 10.00
C MET A 343 4.49 -1.08 8.55
N MET A 344 5.35 -1.97 8.04
CA MET A 344 5.17 -2.58 6.71
C MET A 344 3.91 -3.41 6.62
N TYR A 345 3.56 -4.14 7.68
CA TYR A 345 2.32 -4.88 7.75
C TYR A 345 1.14 -3.97 7.47
N TYR A 346 0.94 -2.87 8.20
CA TYR A 346 -0.18 -1.97 7.92
C TYR A 346 -0.06 -1.22 6.59
N PHE A 347 1.15 -0.85 6.17
CA PHE A 347 1.39 -0.21 4.87
C PHE A 347 0.92 -1.07 3.70
N LEU A 348 1.21 -2.37 3.70
CA LEU A 348 0.85 -3.28 2.61
C LEU A 348 -0.52 -3.93 2.81
N GLN A 349 -0.84 -4.38 4.02
CA GLN A 349 -2.08 -5.09 4.37
C GLN A 349 -3.32 -4.18 4.31
N ARG A 350 -3.20 -2.95 4.83
CA ARG A 350 -4.29 -1.96 4.82
C ARG A 350 -4.11 -0.89 3.76
N SER A 351 -3.00 -0.93 3.03
CA SER A 351 -2.72 -0.03 1.91
C SER A 351 -2.69 1.45 2.30
N ILE A 352 -2.22 1.78 3.50
CA ILE A 352 -2.28 3.14 4.06
C ILE A 352 -1.29 4.06 3.34
N ASN A 353 -1.80 5.10 2.67
CA ASN A 353 -0.98 5.98 1.83
C ASN A 353 0.04 6.80 2.64
N LEU A 354 -0.37 7.32 3.80
CA LEU A 354 0.49 8.11 4.69
C LEU A 354 1.82 7.41 5.00
N TYR A 355 1.83 6.09 5.16
CA TYR A 355 3.03 5.32 5.49
C TYR A 355 4.02 5.35 4.33
N GLY A 356 3.55 5.16 3.09
CA GLY A 356 4.39 5.24 1.90
C GLY A 356 5.05 6.61 1.76
N GLU A 357 4.28 7.68 1.96
CA GLU A 357 4.83 9.05 1.95
C GLU A 357 5.83 9.29 3.08
N SER A 358 5.57 8.73 4.27
CA SER A 358 6.45 8.84 5.43
C SER A 358 7.78 8.12 5.21
N PHE A 359 7.77 6.92 4.61
CA PHE A 359 9.01 6.21 4.29
C PHE A 359 9.83 6.93 3.23
N VAL A 360 9.20 7.44 2.17
CA VAL A 360 9.89 8.17 1.12
C VAL A 360 10.55 9.43 1.69
N LYS A 361 9.84 10.21 2.51
CA LYS A 361 10.44 11.39 3.16
C LYS A 361 11.52 11.00 4.17
N ALA A 362 11.37 9.90 4.89
CA ALA A 362 12.41 9.39 5.80
C ALA A 362 13.68 8.97 5.05
N ILE A 363 13.55 8.39 3.85
CA ILE A 363 14.71 8.07 2.99
C ILE A 363 15.43 9.35 2.60
N GLY A 364 14.70 10.38 2.17
CA GLY A 364 15.27 11.70 1.87
C GLY A 364 15.98 12.33 3.07
N TRP A 365 15.32 12.31 4.23
CA TRP A 365 15.87 12.83 5.48
C TRP A 365 17.13 12.09 5.93
N LYS A 366 17.11 10.75 5.97
CA LYS A 366 18.25 9.93 6.40
C LYS A 366 19.47 10.10 5.49
N LYS A 367 19.27 10.37 4.19
CA LYS A 367 20.35 10.46 3.21
C LYS A 367 20.93 11.87 3.05
N ALA A 368 20.12 12.91 3.25
CA ALA A 368 20.56 14.28 2.95
C ALA A 368 19.93 15.36 3.84
N GLU A 369 19.21 14.99 4.92
CA GLU A 369 18.43 15.93 5.75
C GLU A 369 17.42 16.75 4.94
N ARG A 370 16.84 16.09 3.92
CA ARG A 370 15.89 16.66 2.97
C ARG A 370 14.57 15.90 2.98
N GLY A 371 13.60 16.42 3.74
CA GLY A 371 12.29 15.83 3.96
C GLY A 371 11.21 16.18 2.92
N GLU A 372 11.58 16.28 1.64
CA GLU A 372 10.65 16.54 0.55
C GLU A 372 10.31 15.26 -0.24
N THR A 373 9.04 15.07 -0.61
CA THR A 373 8.61 13.86 -1.35
C THR A 373 9.42 13.66 -2.63
N ALA A 374 9.56 14.71 -3.45
CA ALA A 374 10.29 14.62 -4.72
C ALA A 374 11.75 14.17 -4.55
N TYR A 375 12.39 14.57 -3.45
CA TYR A 375 13.77 14.20 -3.16
C TYR A 375 13.88 12.73 -2.75
N GLY A 376 13.03 12.29 -1.81
CA GLY A 376 12.93 10.89 -1.41
C GLY A 376 12.60 9.96 -2.59
N VAL A 377 11.63 10.36 -3.42
CA VAL A 377 11.26 9.63 -4.65
C VAL A 377 12.45 9.52 -5.60
N GLY A 378 13.22 10.60 -5.78
CA GLY A 378 14.44 10.58 -6.59
C GLY A 378 15.43 9.51 -6.13
N ILE A 379 15.64 9.39 -4.82
CA ILE A 379 16.51 8.35 -4.24
C ILE A 379 15.95 6.95 -4.49
N VAL A 380 14.64 6.74 -4.29
CA VAL A 380 14.00 5.44 -4.54
C VAL A 380 14.12 5.03 -6.01
N ARG A 381 13.91 5.97 -6.94
CA ARG A 381 14.07 5.71 -8.38
C ARG A 381 15.51 5.35 -8.74
N ASN A 382 16.49 6.09 -8.21
CA ASN A 382 17.91 5.78 -8.44
C ASN A 382 18.30 4.42 -7.84
N PHE A 383 17.74 4.05 -6.69
CA PHE A 383 17.91 2.73 -6.11
C PHE A 383 17.43 1.64 -7.08
N TRP A 384 16.23 1.78 -7.65
CA TRP A 384 15.68 0.81 -8.59
C TRP A 384 16.42 0.76 -9.92
N GLU A 385 16.89 1.91 -10.42
CA GLU A 385 17.79 1.97 -11.57
C GLU A 385 19.07 1.16 -11.32
N GLY A 386 19.67 1.31 -10.13
CA GLY A 386 20.81 0.51 -9.68
C GLY A 386 20.51 -0.99 -9.51
N LYS A 387 19.24 -1.39 -9.41
CA LYS A 387 18.79 -2.80 -9.42
C LYS A 387 18.37 -3.29 -10.81
N GLY A 388 18.63 -2.51 -11.86
CA GLY A 388 18.37 -2.88 -13.24
C GLY A 388 16.92 -2.68 -13.68
N VAL A 389 16.13 -1.86 -12.98
CA VAL A 389 14.85 -1.34 -13.49
C VAL A 389 15.18 -0.18 -14.44
N ALA A 390 14.70 -0.23 -15.67
CA ALA A 390 14.99 0.85 -16.63
C ALA A 390 14.37 2.16 -16.15
N LYS A 391 15.10 3.28 -16.32
CA LYS A 391 14.70 4.61 -15.84
C LYS A 391 13.29 5.05 -16.27
N ASN A 392 12.87 4.65 -17.48
CA ASN A 392 11.55 4.98 -18.05
C ASN A 392 10.48 3.91 -17.77
N ALA A 393 10.86 2.77 -17.18
CA ALA A 393 9.94 1.70 -16.79
C ALA A 393 9.38 1.88 -15.37
N LEU A 394 9.85 2.91 -14.66
CA LEU A 394 9.40 3.31 -13.32
C LEU A 394 9.39 4.84 -13.23
N LYS A 395 8.19 5.42 -13.22
CA LYS A 395 7.96 6.82 -12.90
C LYS A 395 7.19 6.90 -11.60
N MET A 396 7.88 7.32 -10.55
CA MET A 396 7.27 7.60 -9.25
C MET A 396 7.12 9.11 -9.07
N ILE A 397 5.97 9.52 -8.56
CA ILE A 397 5.61 10.87 -8.15
C ILE A 397 5.39 10.91 -6.62
N ASP A 398 4.90 9.82 -6.06
CA ASP A 398 4.62 9.65 -4.62
C ASP A 398 5.10 8.28 -4.12
N GLY A 399 4.99 8.03 -2.81
CA GLY A 399 5.36 6.75 -2.20
C GLY A 399 4.23 5.73 -2.15
N SER A 400 2.99 6.17 -2.33
CA SER A 400 1.79 5.37 -2.10
C SER A 400 1.12 4.82 -3.36
N GLY A 401 1.34 5.44 -4.51
CA GLY A 401 0.61 5.11 -5.74
C GLY A 401 -0.75 5.81 -5.87
N LEU A 402 -1.04 6.84 -5.07
CA LEU A 402 -2.30 7.58 -5.19
C LEU A 402 -2.30 8.47 -6.44
N SER A 403 -1.15 9.04 -6.81
CA SER A 403 -1.03 9.83 -8.03
C SER A 403 -1.29 8.99 -9.27
N PRO A 404 -2.24 9.38 -10.15
CA PRO A 404 -2.40 8.77 -11.47
C PRO A 404 -1.19 9.00 -12.39
N GLN A 405 -0.29 9.91 -12.04
CA GLN A 405 0.91 10.23 -12.82
C GLN A 405 2.09 9.29 -12.53
N ASN A 406 1.92 8.36 -11.60
CA ASN A 406 2.81 7.21 -11.45
C ASN A 406 2.68 6.27 -12.66
N TYR A 407 3.78 5.68 -13.10
CA TYR A 407 3.77 4.62 -14.12
C TYR A 407 4.77 3.53 -13.76
N ASP A 408 4.28 2.29 -13.72
CA ASP A 408 5.09 1.10 -13.54
C ASP A 408 4.89 0.18 -14.75
N ALA A 409 5.98 -0.43 -15.21
CA ALA A 409 5.91 -1.61 -16.07
C ALA A 409 5.65 -2.86 -15.20
N ALA A 410 4.76 -3.76 -15.65
CA ALA A 410 4.49 -5.01 -14.95
C ALA A 410 5.75 -5.88 -14.79
N SER A 411 6.64 -5.86 -15.77
CA SER A 411 7.95 -6.52 -15.71
C SER A 411 8.84 -5.95 -14.59
N SER A 412 8.76 -4.64 -14.33
CA SER A 412 9.49 -3.97 -13.24
C SER A 412 8.96 -4.36 -11.87
N GLU A 413 7.63 -4.47 -11.69
CA GLU A 413 7.04 -4.95 -10.43
C GLU A 413 7.47 -6.40 -10.14
N VAL A 414 7.48 -7.27 -11.15
CA VAL A 414 7.96 -8.65 -11.02
C VAL A 414 9.46 -8.69 -10.69
N LYS A 415 10.28 -7.84 -11.33
CA LYS A 415 11.71 -7.71 -11.01
C LYS A 415 11.92 -7.28 -9.57
N ALA A 416 11.14 -6.33 -9.07
CA ALA A 416 11.19 -5.87 -7.68
C ALA A 416 10.88 -7.01 -6.69
N LEU A 417 9.82 -7.79 -6.96
CA LEU A 417 9.47 -8.95 -6.13
C LEU A 417 10.55 -10.05 -6.16
N LEU A 418 11.07 -10.37 -7.34
CA LEU A 418 12.18 -11.33 -7.47
C LEU A 418 13.44 -10.86 -6.71
N TYR A 419 13.70 -9.56 -6.68
CA TYR A 419 14.77 -8.98 -5.87
C TYR A 419 14.51 -9.16 -4.37
N ALA A 420 13.30 -8.84 -3.91
CA ALA A 420 12.91 -8.95 -2.50
C ALA A 420 13.07 -10.37 -1.97
N LYS A 421 12.70 -11.38 -2.76
CA LYS A 421 12.81 -12.80 -2.40
C LYS A 421 14.23 -13.26 -2.04
N LYS A 422 15.26 -12.53 -2.49
CA LYS A 422 16.67 -12.82 -2.21
C LYS A 422 17.22 -12.11 -0.98
N GLN A 423 16.42 -11.26 -0.31
CA GLN A 423 16.87 -10.44 0.80
C GLN A 423 16.63 -11.10 2.15
N ALA A 424 17.48 -10.78 3.14
CA ALA A 424 17.35 -11.32 4.50
C ALA A 424 16.05 -10.88 5.20
N TRP A 425 15.55 -9.68 4.88
CA TRP A 425 14.30 -9.12 5.43
C TRP A 425 13.03 -9.62 4.72
N PHE A 426 13.15 -10.54 3.74
CA PHE A 426 12.04 -10.98 2.90
C PHE A 426 10.85 -11.50 3.70
N ASP A 427 11.08 -12.23 4.79
CA ASP A 427 10.00 -12.80 5.60
C ASP A 427 9.05 -11.75 6.17
N GLY A 428 9.58 -10.60 6.61
CA GLY A 428 8.78 -9.47 7.08
C GLY A 428 7.93 -8.88 5.96
N PHE A 429 8.55 -8.62 4.80
CA PHE A 429 7.86 -8.15 3.60
C PHE A 429 6.76 -9.12 3.11
N TYR A 430 7.05 -10.42 3.02
CA TYR A 430 6.12 -11.43 2.55
C TYR A 430 4.93 -11.63 3.51
N LYS A 431 5.18 -11.55 4.82
CA LYS A 431 4.11 -11.57 5.83
C LYS A 431 3.18 -10.37 5.69
N ALA A 432 3.73 -9.19 5.40
CA ALA A 432 3.00 -7.94 5.22
C ALA A 432 2.09 -7.92 3.97
N LEU A 433 2.34 -8.76 2.96
CA LEU A 433 1.47 -8.87 1.79
C LEU A 433 0.11 -9.50 2.17
N PRO A 434 -1.01 -8.88 1.76
CA PRO A 434 -2.33 -9.46 1.98
C PRO A 434 -2.56 -10.70 1.13
N ILE A 435 -3.56 -11.49 1.53
CA ILE A 435 -4.05 -12.64 0.76
C ILE A 435 -5.33 -12.22 0.05
N TYR A 436 -5.31 -12.26 -1.27
CA TYR A 436 -6.48 -12.09 -2.13
C TYR A 436 -6.54 -13.28 -3.08
N ASN A 437 -7.72 -13.81 -3.36
CA ASN A 437 -7.87 -14.96 -4.26
C ASN A 437 -6.91 -16.13 -3.91
N ASN A 438 -6.64 -16.39 -2.62
CA ASN A 438 -5.67 -17.39 -2.14
C ASN A 438 -4.22 -17.17 -2.64
N THR A 439 -3.85 -15.92 -2.92
CA THR A 439 -2.55 -15.50 -3.45
C THR A 439 -1.98 -14.39 -2.56
N LYS A 440 -0.67 -14.43 -2.28
CA LYS A 440 0.04 -13.38 -1.54
C LYS A 440 0.37 -12.22 -2.49
N MET A 441 -0.48 -11.19 -2.51
CA MET A 441 -0.36 -10.12 -3.49
C MET A 441 -0.84 -8.77 -2.98
N LYS A 442 -0.21 -7.71 -3.47
CA LYS A 442 -0.69 -6.35 -3.29
C LYS A 442 -1.72 -6.03 -4.37
N SER A 443 -2.83 -5.41 -3.95
CA SER A 443 -3.84 -4.85 -4.85
C SER A 443 -3.62 -3.33 -5.03
N GLY A 444 -3.99 -2.82 -6.20
CA GLY A 444 -4.05 -1.40 -6.51
C GLY A 444 -5.39 -1.02 -7.11
N THR A 445 -5.99 0.07 -6.64
CA THR A 445 -7.17 0.69 -7.25
C THR A 445 -7.05 2.22 -7.15
N ILE A 446 -7.21 2.91 -8.28
CA ILE A 446 -7.61 4.33 -8.39
C ILE A 446 -8.65 4.41 -9.52
N SER A 447 -9.17 5.60 -9.82
CA SER A 447 -10.15 5.75 -10.91
C SER A 447 -9.67 5.08 -12.21
N MET A 448 -10.50 4.18 -12.76
CA MET A 448 -10.26 3.42 -13.99
C MET A 448 -8.97 2.58 -14.01
N CYS A 449 -8.38 2.29 -12.87
CA CYS A 449 -7.14 1.51 -12.76
C CYS A 449 -7.30 0.37 -11.74
N LYS A 450 -6.88 -0.83 -12.14
CA LYS A 450 -6.79 -2.00 -11.27
C LYS A 450 -5.48 -2.73 -11.49
N ALA A 451 -4.79 -3.04 -10.39
CA ALA A 451 -3.55 -3.81 -10.44
C ALA A 451 -3.52 -4.90 -9.37
N PHE A 452 -2.80 -5.99 -9.67
CA PHE A 452 -2.40 -7.02 -8.73
C PHE A 452 -0.97 -7.45 -9.00
N THR A 453 -0.13 -7.50 -7.96
CA THR A 453 1.23 -8.03 -8.08
C THR A 453 1.62 -8.83 -6.85
N GLY A 454 2.29 -9.96 -7.04
CA GLY A 454 2.61 -10.83 -5.92
C GLY A 454 3.19 -12.18 -6.29
N TYR A 455 3.08 -13.09 -5.33
CA TYR A 455 3.60 -14.45 -5.38
C TYR A 455 2.46 -15.46 -5.35
N GLN A 456 2.54 -16.46 -6.24
CA GLN A 456 1.62 -17.59 -6.27
C GLN A 456 2.41 -18.90 -6.19
N LYS A 457 2.00 -19.80 -5.29
CA LYS A 457 2.49 -21.18 -5.26
C LYS A 457 1.40 -22.10 -5.80
N ALA A 458 1.68 -22.81 -6.87
CA ALA A 458 0.76 -23.78 -7.45
C ALA A 458 0.67 -25.05 -6.61
N SER A 459 -0.40 -25.81 -6.83
CA SER A 459 -0.66 -27.12 -6.24
C SER A 459 0.46 -28.14 -6.47
N ASN A 460 1.15 -28.07 -7.61
CA ASN A 460 2.33 -28.89 -7.91
C ASN A 460 3.64 -28.38 -7.28
N GLY A 461 3.58 -27.34 -6.46
CA GLY A 461 4.73 -26.74 -5.78
C GLY A 461 5.44 -25.63 -6.56
N LYS A 462 5.16 -25.47 -7.86
CA LYS A 462 5.80 -24.44 -8.70
C LYS A 462 5.46 -23.05 -8.18
N GLN A 463 6.46 -22.18 -8.13
CA GLN A 463 6.32 -20.80 -7.66
C GLN A 463 6.28 -19.85 -8.85
N TYR A 464 5.40 -18.86 -8.79
CA TYR A 464 5.27 -17.80 -9.78
C TYR A 464 5.35 -16.45 -9.09
N VAL A 465 5.98 -15.49 -9.78
CA VAL A 465 5.90 -14.07 -9.46
C VAL A 465 5.21 -13.38 -10.63
N PHE A 466 4.26 -12.50 -10.36
CA PHE A 466 3.47 -11.89 -11.42
C PHE A 466 3.11 -10.43 -11.10
N SER A 467 2.81 -9.68 -12.15
CA SER A 467 2.12 -8.39 -12.08
C SER A 467 1.14 -8.30 -13.24
N ILE A 468 -0.10 -7.92 -12.93
CA ILE A 468 -1.15 -7.61 -13.90
C ILE A 468 -1.72 -6.23 -13.60
N ILE A 469 -1.65 -5.33 -14.56
CA ILE A 469 -2.07 -3.92 -14.46
C ILE A 469 -3.04 -3.62 -15.60
N ILE A 470 -4.22 -3.10 -15.25
CA ILE A 470 -5.24 -2.67 -16.19
C ILE A 470 -5.53 -1.19 -15.95
N ASN A 471 -5.50 -0.40 -17.01
CA ASN A 471 -5.94 0.99 -17.03
C ASN A 471 -7.07 1.20 -18.03
N ASN A 472 -7.91 2.20 -17.78
CA ASN A 472 -9.00 2.62 -18.68
C ASN A 472 -10.05 1.53 -18.98
N TYR A 473 -10.29 0.62 -18.02
CA TYR A 473 -11.41 -0.33 -18.12
C TYR A 473 -12.74 0.38 -17.85
N ASN A 474 -13.82 -0.12 -18.44
CA ASN A 474 -15.17 0.41 -18.23
C ASN A 474 -16.03 -0.53 -17.35
N GLY A 475 -17.19 -0.05 -16.89
CA GLY A 475 -18.17 -0.86 -16.15
C GLY A 475 -17.81 -1.12 -14.68
N ALA A 476 -18.48 -2.10 -14.07
CA ALA A 476 -18.39 -2.38 -12.64
C ALA A 476 -16.99 -2.89 -12.23
N HIS A 477 -16.47 -2.37 -11.12
CA HIS A 477 -15.16 -2.74 -10.57
C HIS A 477 -15.07 -4.22 -10.19
N ASP A 478 -16.07 -4.75 -9.49
CA ASP A 478 -16.03 -6.14 -9.04
C ASP A 478 -16.04 -7.14 -10.21
N ALA A 479 -16.71 -6.78 -11.30
CA ALA A 479 -16.73 -7.59 -12.52
C ALA A 479 -15.33 -7.71 -13.15
N ILE A 480 -14.58 -6.60 -13.25
CA ILE A 480 -13.21 -6.67 -13.80
C ILE A 480 -12.27 -7.41 -12.85
N VAL A 481 -12.42 -7.23 -11.53
CA VAL A 481 -11.62 -7.96 -10.53
C VAL A 481 -11.82 -9.47 -10.65
N ASN A 482 -13.07 -9.93 -10.78
CA ASN A 482 -13.37 -11.35 -10.96
C ASN A 482 -12.76 -11.91 -12.25
N LYS A 483 -12.76 -11.14 -13.34
CA LYS A 483 -12.12 -11.54 -14.61
C LYS A 483 -10.60 -11.62 -14.49
N MET A 484 -9.96 -10.68 -13.78
CA MET A 484 -8.53 -10.75 -13.46
C MET A 484 -8.21 -11.99 -12.60
N TYR A 485 -9.05 -12.33 -11.62
CA TYR A 485 -8.89 -13.56 -10.85
C TYR A 485 -9.01 -14.81 -11.71
N GLN A 486 -9.87 -14.85 -12.73
CA GLN A 486 -9.92 -15.96 -13.68
C GLN A 486 -8.59 -16.15 -14.43
N VAL A 487 -7.96 -15.04 -14.85
CA VAL A 487 -6.61 -15.09 -15.47
C VAL A 487 -5.58 -15.60 -14.47
N LEU A 488 -5.54 -15.05 -13.26
CA LEU A 488 -4.55 -15.42 -12.23
C LEU A 488 -4.75 -16.84 -11.69
N ASN A 489 -5.97 -17.40 -11.76
CA ASN A 489 -6.24 -18.78 -11.37
C ASN A 489 -5.51 -19.82 -12.24
N VAL A 490 -5.02 -19.43 -13.43
CA VAL A 490 -4.16 -20.28 -14.26
C VAL A 490 -2.84 -20.64 -13.56
N LEU A 491 -2.40 -19.81 -12.60
CA LEU A 491 -1.16 -20.00 -11.84
C LEU A 491 -1.30 -20.93 -10.62
N LYS A 492 -2.48 -21.51 -10.37
CA LYS A 492 -2.78 -22.33 -9.18
C LYS A 492 -2.58 -23.83 -9.38
#